data_AF-A0A7J0BZU4-F1
#
_entry.id   AF-A0A7J0BZU4-F1
#
_cell.length_a   1.000
_cell.length_b   1.000
_cell.length_c   1.000
_cell.angle_alpha   90.00
_cell.angle_beta   90.00
_cell.angle_gamma   90.00
#
_symmetry.space_group_name_H-M   'P 1'
#
loop_
_entity.id
_entity.type
_entity.pdbx_description
1 polymer ?
#
loop_
_entity_poly.entity_id
_entity_poly.type
_entity_poly.pdbx_seq_one_letter_code
_entity_poly.pdbx_strand_id
1 'polypeptide(L)'
;MITGAVVIDHWGIVKADIGIRDGRITGIGKAGNPDTMDGVHPDLVIGPETEIIAGNGKMLTAGAVDAHVHFISPTIVDQALATGVTTLVGGGTGPAEGTKATTVTPGSWHLARMFEALEGHPVNIGLLGKGNTMSGDAMWAQLRGGALGFKIHEDWGATPAVIDACLKVCEESGAQLAIHTDTLNEAGFVGDTLAAIAGRTIHAYHTEGAGGGHAPDIITVVSEPYVLPSSTNPTRPHTVNTIEEHLDMLMVCHHLNPAVPEDLAFAESRIRPSTIAAEDILHDLGAISIISSDAQAMGRVGEVTMRTWQTAHVMKRRRGALPGDGRADNRRIRRYVAKYTINPAVAQGLDREIGSVETGKLADLVLWDPAFFGVKPQTVIKGGQIAYAQMGDANASIPTPQPVMPRPMFGAHGRAPAANSFNFVTDTAIQDGLPERLGLGKRFVPITSTRHLTKADMRENDALPRVQVDPDSFAVTIDGELVVPAPAAELPMAQRYFLF
;
A
#
# COMPACT_ATOMS: atom_id res chain seq x y z
N MET A 1 -2.67 26.44 5.32
CA MET A 1 -4.13 26.26 5.26
C MET A 1 -4.52 25.80 3.87
N ILE A 2 -5.30 24.72 3.74
CA ILE A 2 -5.90 24.30 2.46
C ILE A 2 -7.36 24.72 2.46
N THR A 3 -7.77 25.56 1.51
CA THR A 3 -9.11 26.17 1.51
C THR A 3 -10.13 25.37 0.72
N GLY A 4 -11.26 25.00 1.34
CA GLY A 4 -12.45 24.47 0.68
C GLY A 4 -12.22 23.23 -0.20
N ALA A 5 -11.39 22.28 0.23
CA ALA A 5 -11.20 21.03 -0.50
C ALA A 5 -12.39 20.08 -0.27
N VAL A 6 -12.65 19.21 -1.26
CA VAL A 6 -13.50 18.02 -1.06
C VAL A 6 -12.62 16.89 -0.54
N VAL A 7 -12.63 16.66 0.76
CA VAL A 7 -11.91 15.56 1.41
C VAL A 7 -12.62 14.24 1.07
N ILE A 8 -11.87 13.29 0.56
CA ILE A 8 -12.30 11.90 0.33
C ILE A 8 -11.44 11.02 1.22
N ASP A 9 -12.06 10.43 2.23
CA ASP A 9 -11.39 9.54 3.17
C ASP A 9 -12.32 8.42 3.64
N HIS A 10 -11.79 7.39 4.29
CA HIS A 10 -12.58 6.22 4.69
C HIS A 10 -13.73 6.59 5.64
N TRP A 11 -13.54 7.61 6.50
CA TRP A 11 -14.58 8.04 7.45
C TRP A 11 -15.65 8.91 6.79
N GLY A 12 -15.38 9.54 5.63
CA GLY A 12 -16.34 10.45 5.01
C GLY A 12 -15.88 11.13 3.73
N ILE A 13 -16.86 11.69 3.00
CA ILE A 13 -16.63 12.58 1.86
C ILE A 13 -17.23 13.94 2.22
N VAL A 14 -16.39 14.92 2.54
CA VAL A 14 -16.82 16.21 3.11
C VAL A 14 -16.15 17.40 2.42
N LYS A 15 -16.77 18.57 2.51
CA LYS A 15 -16.18 19.84 2.06
C LYS A 15 -15.68 20.58 3.29
N ALA A 16 -14.39 20.89 3.35
CA ALA A 16 -13.79 21.55 4.51
C ALA A 16 -12.52 22.34 4.15
N ASP A 17 -12.16 23.28 5.02
CA ASP A 17 -10.80 23.82 5.14
C ASP A 17 -9.96 22.89 6.02
N ILE A 18 -8.65 22.82 5.74
CA ILE A 18 -7.71 21.94 6.44
C ILE A 18 -6.54 22.79 6.98
N GLY A 19 -6.46 22.84 8.30
CA GLY A 19 -5.38 23.49 9.03
C GLY A 19 -4.16 22.58 9.14
N ILE A 20 -2.99 23.17 8.92
CA ILE A 20 -1.71 22.49 9.06
C ILE A 20 -0.81 23.36 9.92
N ARG A 21 -0.18 22.77 10.94
CA ARG A 21 0.82 23.40 11.81
C ARG A 21 1.86 22.36 12.19
N ASP A 22 3.14 22.74 12.18
CA ASP A 22 4.26 21.85 12.54
C ASP A 22 4.23 20.50 11.79
N GLY A 23 3.83 20.57 10.53
CA GLY A 23 3.69 19.42 9.63
C GLY A 23 2.52 18.47 9.93
N ARG A 24 1.62 18.81 10.86
CA ARG A 24 0.45 17.99 11.23
C ARG A 24 -0.87 18.67 10.89
N ILE A 25 -1.89 17.85 10.66
CA ILE A 25 -3.27 18.31 10.50
C ILE A 25 -3.77 18.78 11.86
N THR A 26 -4.12 20.07 12.00
CA THR A 26 -4.59 20.62 13.30
C THR A 26 -6.11 20.75 13.39
N GLY A 27 -6.79 20.82 12.24
CA GLY A 27 -8.24 20.93 12.21
C GLY A 27 -8.80 20.74 10.81
N ILE A 28 -10.05 20.28 10.78
CA ILE A 28 -10.83 20.09 9.56
C ILE A 28 -12.18 20.76 9.82
N GLY A 29 -12.53 21.78 9.06
CA GLY A 29 -13.73 22.57 9.35
C GLY A 29 -13.77 23.87 8.58
N LYS A 30 -14.16 24.95 9.26
CA LYS A 30 -14.21 26.30 8.69
C LYS A 30 -13.04 27.14 9.20
N ALA A 31 -12.21 27.60 8.28
CA ALA A 31 -11.13 28.54 8.55
C ALA A 31 -11.60 30.00 8.36
N GLY A 32 -10.76 30.94 8.76
CA GLY A 32 -10.97 32.36 8.46
C GLY A 32 -10.50 33.29 9.57
N ASN A 33 -11.13 34.47 9.64
CA ASN A 33 -10.94 35.43 10.72
C ASN A 33 -12.19 35.44 11.63
N PRO A 34 -12.08 35.03 12.90
CA PRO A 34 -13.22 35.04 13.83
C PRO A 34 -13.75 36.45 14.13
N ASP A 35 -12.99 37.52 13.88
CA ASP A 35 -13.46 38.90 14.10
C ASP A 35 -14.55 39.34 13.12
N THR A 36 -14.61 38.71 11.94
CA THR A 36 -15.50 39.11 10.84
C THR A 36 -16.30 37.97 10.22
N MET A 37 -16.06 36.72 10.64
CA MET A 37 -16.73 35.55 10.09
C MET A 37 -17.27 34.64 11.19
N ASP A 38 -18.54 34.24 11.06
CA ASP A 38 -19.15 33.27 11.97
C ASP A 38 -18.52 31.88 11.83
N GLY A 39 -18.51 31.12 12.92
CA GLY A 39 -18.19 29.68 12.94
C GLY A 39 -16.75 29.32 12.55
N VAL A 40 -15.80 30.25 12.63
CA VAL A 40 -14.37 29.95 12.43
C VAL A 40 -13.89 29.07 13.59
N HIS A 41 -13.30 27.91 13.26
CA HIS A 41 -12.74 27.01 14.26
C HIS A 41 -11.49 27.66 14.90
N PRO A 42 -11.32 27.60 16.23
CA PRO A 42 -10.17 28.22 16.92
C PRO A 42 -8.79 27.78 16.40
N ASP A 43 -8.66 26.51 16.01
CA ASP A 43 -7.41 25.98 15.42
C ASP A 43 -7.22 26.31 13.93
N LEU A 44 -8.19 26.97 13.29
CA LEU A 44 -8.19 27.30 11.86
C LEU A 44 -8.21 28.81 11.58
N VAL A 45 -7.77 29.62 12.55
CA VAL A 45 -7.59 31.07 12.36
C VAL A 45 -6.45 31.31 11.36
N ILE A 46 -6.71 32.14 10.35
CA ILE A 46 -5.71 32.54 9.35
C ILE A 46 -5.05 33.84 9.82
N GLY A 47 -3.74 33.80 10.05
CA GLY A 47 -2.94 34.94 10.48
C GLY A 47 -1.74 35.23 9.58
N PRO A 48 -0.87 36.19 9.95
CA PRO A 48 0.29 36.59 9.16
C PRO A 48 1.29 35.46 8.83
N GLU A 49 1.33 34.39 9.64
CA GLU A 49 2.22 33.23 9.45
C GLU A 49 1.55 32.08 8.67
N THR A 50 0.37 32.30 8.07
CA THR A 50 -0.40 31.25 7.40
C THR A 50 -0.24 31.29 5.89
N GLU A 51 0.40 30.27 5.32
CA GLU A 51 0.40 30.03 3.87
C GLU A 51 -0.93 29.41 3.40
N ILE A 52 -1.29 29.62 2.13
CA ILE A 52 -2.55 29.20 1.50
C ILE A 52 -2.31 28.26 0.33
N ILE A 53 -3.00 27.12 0.36
CA ILE A 53 -3.20 26.22 -0.79
C ILE A 53 -4.68 26.28 -1.18
N ALA A 54 -4.97 26.57 -2.44
CA ALA A 54 -6.34 26.65 -2.94
C ALA A 54 -6.90 25.26 -3.23
N GLY A 55 -7.79 24.76 -2.35
CA GLY A 55 -8.48 23.48 -2.51
C GLY A 55 -9.87 23.59 -3.16
N ASN A 56 -10.37 24.80 -3.40
CA ASN A 56 -11.67 25.00 -4.04
C ASN A 56 -11.71 24.39 -5.44
N GLY A 57 -12.71 23.53 -5.67
CA GLY A 57 -12.84 22.77 -6.92
C GLY A 57 -11.88 21.58 -7.04
N LYS A 58 -11.12 21.26 -5.99
CA LYS A 58 -10.20 20.13 -5.92
C LYS A 58 -10.72 19.04 -4.98
N MET A 59 -10.23 17.82 -5.18
CA MET A 59 -10.39 16.71 -4.25
C MET A 59 -9.10 16.55 -3.44
N LEU A 60 -9.22 16.16 -2.17
CA LEU A 60 -8.09 15.91 -1.27
C LEU A 60 -8.22 14.51 -0.68
N THR A 61 -7.14 13.73 -0.74
CA THR A 61 -7.02 12.44 -0.05
C THR A 61 -5.83 12.47 0.89
N ALA A 62 -5.76 11.51 1.81
CA ALA A 62 -4.49 11.15 2.41
C ALA A 62 -3.50 10.69 1.33
N GLY A 63 -2.21 10.82 1.61
CA GLY A 63 -1.17 10.16 0.83
C GLY A 63 -1.30 8.63 0.89
N ALA A 64 -1.09 7.98 -0.25
CA ALA A 64 -1.21 6.53 -0.33
C ALA A 64 -0.04 5.83 0.40
N VAL A 65 -0.34 4.70 1.02
CA VAL A 65 0.59 3.82 1.71
C VAL A 65 0.70 2.54 0.90
N ASP A 66 1.83 2.37 0.23
CA ASP A 66 2.13 1.16 -0.50
C ASP A 66 2.89 0.20 0.40
N ALA A 67 2.23 -0.90 0.78
CA ALA A 67 2.75 -1.85 1.74
C ALA A 67 3.37 -3.11 1.11
N HIS A 68 3.71 -3.10 -0.18
CA HIS A 68 4.41 -4.19 -0.85
C HIS A 68 5.42 -3.64 -1.86
N VAL A 69 6.51 -3.06 -1.35
CA VAL A 69 7.52 -2.39 -2.18
C VAL A 69 8.83 -3.18 -2.23
N HIS A 70 9.31 -3.52 -3.43
CA HIS A 70 10.68 -3.99 -3.60
C HIS A 70 11.59 -2.79 -3.87
N PHE A 71 12.55 -2.54 -2.99
CA PHE A 71 13.53 -1.46 -3.16
C PHE A 71 14.64 -1.87 -4.15
N ILE A 72 14.26 -2.13 -5.40
CA ILE A 72 15.13 -2.54 -6.51
C ILE A 72 15.91 -1.34 -7.07
N SER A 73 15.26 -0.18 -7.18
CA SER A 73 15.84 1.06 -7.70
C SER A 73 15.35 2.25 -6.89
N PRO A 74 16.19 3.28 -6.61
CA PRO A 74 15.74 4.51 -5.97
C PRO A 74 14.71 5.28 -6.83
N THR A 75 14.69 5.06 -8.14
CA THR A 75 13.78 5.75 -9.08
C THR A 75 12.30 5.43 -8.84
N ILE A 76 11.98 4.37 -8.08
CA ILE A 76 10.60 4.05 -7.69
C ILE A 76 9.98 5.15 -6.84
N VAL A 77 10.78 5.92 -6.10
CA VAL A 77 10.27 6.96 -5.21
C VAL A 77 9.67 8.12 -6.00
N ASP A 78 10.32 8.54 -7.09
CA ASP A 78 9.78 9.57 -7.97
C ASP A 78 8.45 9.12 -8.60
N GLN A 79 8.36 7.85 -9.02
CA GLN A 79 7.14 7.28 -9.59
C GLN A 79 6.01 7.17 -8.56
N ALA A 80 6.34 6.79 -7.32
CA ALA A 80 5.42 6.75 -6.20
C ALA A 80 4.84 8.15 -5.92
N LEU A 81 5.71 9.15 -5.74
CA LEU A 81 5.30 10.53 -5.47
C LEU A 81 4.52 11.15 -6.63
N ALA A 82 4.90 10.87 -7.88
CA ALA A 82 4.19 11.35 -9.06
C ALA A 82 2.74 10.85 -9.16
N THR A 83 2.36 9.86 -8.35
CA THR A 83 1.04 9.21 -8.37
C THR A 83 0.33 9.24 -7.00
N GLY A 84 0.88 10.00 -6.04
CA GLY A 84 0.25 10.28 -4.75
C GLY A 84 0.60 9.28 -3.63
N VAL A 85 1.58 8.40 -3.83
CA VAL A 85 2.11 7.51 -2.79
C VAL A 85 3.13 8.28 -1.95
N THR A 86 2.93 8.29 -0.63
CA THR A 86 3.74 9.04 0.33
C THR A 86 4.46 8.16 1.35
N THR A 87 4.09 6.89 1.43
CA THR A 87 4.71 5.91 2.33
C THR A 87 5.01 4.63 1.56
N LEU A 88 6.23 4.12 1.74
CA LEU A 88 6.70 2.87 1.13
C LEU A 88 7.09 1.89 2.24
N VAL A 89 6.40 0.76 2.31
CA VAL A 89 6.73 -0.35 3.20
C VAL A 89 7.09 -1.57 2.38
N GLY A 90 8.23 -2.18 2.69
CA GLY A 90 8.72 -3.33 1.94
C GLY A 90 10.18 -3.63 2.27
N GLY A 91 10.95 -4.11 1.30
CA GLY A 91 12.35 -4.47 1.55
C GLY A 91 13.16 -4.56 0.27
N GLY A 92 14.47 -4.56 0.43
CA GLY A 92 15.41 -4.62 -0.68
C GLY A 92 16.76 -3.99 -0.39
N THR A 93 17.71 -4.21 -1.30
CA THR A 93 19.08 -3.69 -1.26
C THR A 93 19.58 -3.27 -2.64
N GLY A 94 18.69 -2.83 -3.53
CA GLY A 94 18.98 -2.60 -4.94
C GLY A 94 18.67 -3.81 -5.83
N PRO A 95 19.18 -3.89 -7.07
CA PRO A 95 18.76 -4.88 -8.07
C PRO A 95 19.40 -6.26 -7.89
N ALA A 96 19.65 -6.69 -6.65
CA ALA A 96 20.10 -8.04 -6.33
C ALA A 96 18.94 -9.04 -6.51
N GLU A 97 19.25 -10.29 -6.87
CA GLU A 97 18.27 -11.36 -7.12
C GLU A 97 17.29 -11.51 -5.96
N GLY A 98 17.80 -11.52 -4.72
CA GLY A 98 16.95 -11.60 -3.53
C GLY A 98 15.96 -10.44 -3.40
N THR A 99 16.32 -9.23 -3.82
CA THR A 99 15.41 -8.07 -3.81
C THR A 99 14.47 -8.06 -5.01
N LYS A 100 14.95 -8.49 -6.19
CA LYS A 100 14.11 -8.65 -7.39
C LYS A 100 12.98 -9.65 -7.18
N ALA A 101 13.18 -10.62 -6.28
CA ALA A 101 12.18 -11.63 -5.93
C ALA A 101 11.43 -11.33 -4.64
N THR A 102 12.04 -10.71 -3.63
CA THR A 102 11.45 -10.64 -2.27
C THR A 102 11.59 -9.25 -1.62
N THR A 103 10.53 -8.78 -0.95
CA THR A 103 10.56 -7.55 -0.12
C THR A 103 11.35 -7.74 1.18
N VAL A 104 12.66 -8.00 1.07
CA VAL A 104 13.51 -8.32 2.21
C VAL A 104 14.76 -7.44 2.19
N THR A 105 14.99 -6.72 3.28
CA THR A 105 16.28 -6.09 3.59
C THR A 105 16.99 -6.95 4.66
N PRO A 106 17.90 -7.85 4.28
CA PRO A 106 18.37 -8.89 5.19
C PRO A 106 19.45 -8.38 6.15
N GLY A 107 19.20 -8.46 7.47
CA GLY A 107 20.21 -8.15 8.48
C GLY A 107 20.39 -6.66 8.79
N SER A 108 20.96 -6.37 9.96
CA SER A 108 21.12 -5.00 10.49
C SER A 108 21.99 -4.11 9.62
N TRP A 109 23.03 -4.66 8.98
CA TRP A 109 23.90 -3.88 8.10
C TRP A 109 23.15 -3.32 6.89
N HIS A 110 22.37 -4.16 6.19
CA HIS A 110 21.60 -3.71 5.03
C HIS A 110 20.46 -2.76 5.43
N LEU A 111 19.80 -3.00 6.57
CA LEU A 111 18.79 -2.08 7.10
C LEU A 111 19.37 -0.67 7.31
N ALA A 112 20.53 -0.57 7.95
CA ALA A 112 21.22 0.71 8.16
C ALA A 112 21.54 1.43 6.83
N ARG A 113 22.12 0.71 5.86
CA ARG A 113 22.47 1.29 4.55
C ARG A 113 21.24 1.75 3.76
N MET A 114 20.12 1.05 3.89
CA MET A 114 18.89 1.45 3.20
C MET A 114 18.26 2.69 3.82
N PHE A 115 18.28 2.84 5.15
CA PHE A 115 17.84 4.09 5.78
C PHE A 115 18.71 5.28 5.38
N GLU A 116 20.03 5.11 5.31
CA GLU A 116 20.95 6.13 4.79
C GLU A 116 20.62 6.51 3.33
N ALA A 117 20.43 5.51 2.46
CA ALA A 117 20.12 5.74 1.05
C ALA A 117 18.78 6.45 0.82
N LEU A 118 17.82 6.24 1.72
CA LEU A 118 16.46 6.81 1.62
C LEU A 118 16.32 8.14 2.38
N GLU A 119 17.35 8.62 3.07
CA GLU A 119 17.31 9.85 3.87
C GLU A 119 16.90 11.08 3.03
N GLY A 120 17.40 11.17 1.80
CA GLY A 120 17.15 12.28 0.88
C GLY A 120 15.79 12.27 0.17
N HIS A 121 14.94 11.27 0.42
CA HIS A 121 13.68 11.10 -0.32
C HIS A 121 12.47 11.53 0.52
N PRO A 122 11.54 12.38 0.05
CA PRO A 122 10.43 12.87 0.87
C PRO A 122 9.27 11.86 0.92
N VAL A 123 9.54 10.66 1.41
CA VAL A 123 8.56 9.62 1.69
C VAL A 123 8.78 9.06 3.10
N ASN A 124 7.74 8.51 3.69
CA ASN A 124 7.91 7.70 4.90
C ASN A 124 8.35 6.30 4.49
N ILE A 125 9.26 5.71 5.27
CA ILE A 125 9.88 4.43 4.96
C ILE A 125 9.60 3.42 6.05
N GLY A 126 9.27 2.21 5.65
CA GLY A 126 9.25 1.05 6.51
C GLY A 126 9.97 -0.14 5.88
N LEU A 127 10.94 -0.73 6.58
CA LEU A 127 11.73 -1.84 6.06
C LEU A 127 11.38 -3.17 6.73
N LEU A 128 11.27 -4.22 5.92
CA LEU A 128 11.00 -5.59 6.32
C LEU A 128 12.32 -6.39 6.35
N GLY A 129 12.55 -7.07 7.47
CA GLY A 129 13.61 -8.06 7.60
C GLY A 129 13.25 -9.41 6.98
N LYS A 130 14.20 -10.34 6.98
CA LYS A 130 13.97 -11.72 6.56
C LYS A 130 13.38 -12.53 7.70
N GLY A 131 12.15 -13.02 7.53
CA GLY A 131 11.48 -13.92 8.47
C GLY A 131 11.79 -15.40 8.22
N ASN A 132 12.45 -15.74 7.11
CA ASN A 132 12.78 -17.11 6.72
C ASN A 132 13.91 -17.74 7.56
N THR A 133 13.68 -17.95 8.85
CA THR A 133 14.63 -18.59 9.77
C THR A 133 13.95 -19.12 11.02
N MET A 134 14.55 -20.15 11.64
CA MET A 134 14.18 -20.62 12.98
C MET A 134 14.95 -19.92 14.10
N SER A 135 15.92 -19.07 13.76
CA SER A 135 16.75 -18.37 14.75
C SER A 135 16.04 -17.13 15.27
N GLY A 136 15.51 -17.22 16.50
CA GLY A 136 14.98 -16.06 17.24
C GLY A 136 15.99 -14.91 17.33
N ASP A 137 17.24 -15.23 17.66
CA ASP A 137 18.32 -14.24 17.81
C ASP A 137 18.56 -13.43 16.53
N ALA A 138 18.55 -14.10 15.36
CA ALA A 138 18.72 -13.44 14.07
C ALA A 138 17.54 -12.50 13.74
N MET A 139 16.31 -12.90 14.07
CA MET A 139 15.13 -12.05 13.90
C MET A 139 15.18 -10.84 14.83
N TRP A 140 15.49 -11.03 16.12
CA TRP A 140 15.67 -9.92 17.07
C TRP A 140 16.80 -8.97 16.67
N ALA A 141 17.89 -9.46 16.09
CA ALA A 141 18.97 -8.62 15.58
C ALA A 141 18.51 -7.71 14.42
N GLN A 142 17.60 -8.18 13.56
CA GLN A 142 17.01 -7.38 12.49
C GLN A 142 16.06 -6.32 13.05
N LEU A 143 15.24 -6.64 14.06
CA LEU A 143 14.37 -5.66 14.72
C LEU A 143 15.20 -4.55 15.38
N ARG A 144 16.25 -4.91 16.13
CA ARG A 144 17.23 -3.94 16.66
C ARG A 144 17.91 -3.11 15.57
N GLY A 145 18.10 -3.69 14.39
CA GLY A 145 18.63 -3.02 13.19
C GLY A 145 17.65 -2.08 12.49
N GLY A 146 16.39 -2.01 12.92
CA GLY A 146 15.38 -1.11 12.38
C GLY A 146 14.37 -1.75 11.44
N ALA A 147 14.25 -3.07 11.38
CA ALA A 147 13.09 -3.68 10.74
C ALA A 147 11.82 -3.35 11.55
N LEU A 148 10.73 -2.97 10.86
CA LEU A 148 9.40 -2.83 11.48
C LEU A 148 8.62 -4.14 11.54
N GLY A 149 9.02 -5.10 10.68
CA GLY A 149 8.32 -6.35 10.46
C GLY A 149 9.20 -7.31 9.65
N PHE A 150 8.61 -8.44 9.29
CA PHE A 150 9.28 -9.47 8.50
C PHE A 150 8.50 -9.79 7.24
N LYS A 151 9.21 -10.24 6.21
CA LYS A 151 8.66 -10.98 5.08
C LYS A 151 9.10 -12.44 5.18
N ILE A 152 8.13 -13.36 5.10
CA ILE A 152 8.37 -14.75 4.70
C ILE A 152 8.04 -14.87 3.21
N HIS A 153 8.94 -15.53 2.47
CA HIS A 153 8.79 -15.78 1.05
C HIS A 153 9.16 -17.21 0.68
N GLU A 154 8.48 -17.80 -0.30
CA GLU A 154 8.74 -19.19 -0.73
C GLU A 154 10.14 -19.39 -1.31
N ASP A 155 10.68 -18.43 -2.08
CA ASP A 155 12.05 -18.42 -2.60
C ASP A 155 13.14 -18.55 -1.51
N TRP A 156 12.80 -18.28 -0.24
CA TRP A 156 13.67 -18.49 0.92
C TRP A 156 13.18 -19.62 1.85
N GLY A 157 12.12 -20.34 1.45
CA GLY A 157 11.45 -21.40 2.20
C GLY A 157 10.34 -20.87 3.12
N ALA A 158 9.08 -20.94 2.68
CA ALA A 158 7.90 -20.54 3.44
C ALA A 158 7.29 -21.71 4.24
N THR A 159 8.14 -22.43 4.99
CA THR A 159 7.74 -23.69 5.63
C THR A 159 6.99 -23.48 6.96
N PRO A 160 6.16 -24.44 7.40
CA PRO A 160 5.43 -24.36 8.67
C PRO A 160 6.30 -24.02 9.88
N ALA A 161 7.51 -24.59 9.96
CA ALA A 161 8.43 -24.32 11.06
C ALA A 161 8.85 -22.85 11.10
N VAL A 162 9.23 -22.29 9.95
CA VAL A 162 9.66 -20.89 9.79
C VAL A 162 8.52 -19.93 10.10
N ILE A 163 7.31 -20.24 9.64
CA ILE A 163 6.09 -19.47 9.93
C ILE A 163 5.86 -19.39 11.44
N ASP A 164 5.88 -20.53 12.13
CA ASP A 164 5.67 -20.57 13.57
C ASP A 164 6.76 -19.81 14.36
N ALA A 165 8.03 -20.01 14.01
CA ALA A 165 9.15 -19.33 14.67
C ALA A 165 9.09 -17.81 14.50
N CYS A 166 8.80 -17.34 13.29
CA CYS A 166 8.70 -15.91 13.01
C CYS A 166 7.51 -15.27 13.73
N LEU A 167 6.35 -15.93 13.71
CA LEU A 167 5.17 -15.43 14.43
C LEU A 167 5.38 -15.38 15.95
N LYS A 168 6.14 -16.30 16.56
CA LYS A 168 6.51 -16.19 17.98
C LYS A 168 7.29 -14.92 18.30
N VAL A 169 8.29 -14.57 17.46
CA VAL A 169 9.02 -13.30 17.61
C VAL A 169 8.10 -12.10 17.37
N CYS A 170 7.18 -12.19 16.41
CA CYS A 170 6.20 -11.12 16.16
C CYS A 170 5.29 -10.89 17.38
N GLU A 171 4.76 -11.95 18.00
CA GLU A 171 3.95 -11.86 19.22
C GLU A 171 4.69 -11.14 20.37
N GLU A 172 5.99 -11.41 20.54
CA GLU A 172 6.80 -10.79 21.59
C GLU A 172 7.20 -9.34 21.27
N SER A 173 7.42 -9.02 19.99
CA SER A 173 7.97 -7.72 19.57
C SER A 173 6.94 -6.68 19.12
N GLY A 174 5.70 -7.11 18.83
CA GLY A 174 4.68 -6.27 18.23
C GLY A 174 4.76 -6.14 16.70
N ALA A 175 5.80 -6.71 16.08
CA ALA A 175 6.08 -6.59 14.65
C ALA A 175 5.02 -7.29 13.77
N GLN A 176 4.84 -6.80 12.55
CA GLN A 176 3.99 -7.48 11.56
C GLN A 176 4.78 -8.56 10.81
N LEU A 177 4.08 -9.62 10.39
CA LEU A 177 4.57 -10.58 9.41
C LEU A 177 3.77 -10.46 8.11
N ALA A 178 4.45 -10.13 7.02
CA ALA A 178 3.96 -10.31 5.67
C ALA A 178 4.37 -11.68 5.14
N ILE A 179 3.48 -12.36 4.43
CA ILE A 179 3.75 -13.70 3.88
C ILE A 179 3.40 -13.80 2.40
N HIS A 180 4.33 -14.41 1.67
CA HIS A 180 4.14 -15.07 0.39
C HIS A 180 4.30 -16.57 0.67
N THR A 181 3.24 -17.34 0.46
CA THR A 181 3.16 -18.75 0.90
C THR A 181 3.77 -19.72 -0.10
N ASP A 182 3.87 -20.99 0.28
CA ASP A 182 4.47 -22.06 -0.53
C ASP A 182 3.58 -22.43 -1.73
N THR A 183 3.85 -21.88 -2.92
CA THR A 183 3.06 -22.16 -4.12
C THR A 183 3.13 -23.64 -4.48
N LEU A 184 4.30 -24.24 -4.31
CA LEU A 184 4.59 -25.63 -4.68
C LEU A 184 3.83 -26.63 -3.80
N ASN A 185 3.30 -26.19 -2.67
CA ASN A 185 2.79 -27.05 -1.62
C ASN A 185 3.83 -28.07 -1.17
N GLU A 186 5.12 -27.70 -1.20
CA GLU A 186 6.25 -28.59 -0.89
C GLU A 186 6.18 -29.09 0.55
N ALA A 187 5.92 -28.18 1.49
CA ALA A 187 5.90 -28.47 2.91
C ALA A 187 4.46 -28.65 3.48
N GLY A 188 3.45 -28.57 2.62
CA GLY A 188 2.03 -28.68 2.98
C GLY A 188 1.13 -27.81 2.10
N PHE A 189 -0.18 -28.00 2.21
CA PHE A 189 -1.18 -27.19 1.51
C PHE A 189 -1.56 -25.94 2.31
N VAL A 190 -2.47 -25.11 1.78
CA VAL A 190 -2.95 -23.89 2.46
C VAL A 190 -3.42 -24.16 3.89
N GLY A 191 -4.07 -25.30 4.14
CA GLY A 191 -4.51 -25.72 5.47
C GLY A 191 -3.36 -25.93 6.46
N ASP A 192 -2.22 -26.46 6.00
CA ASP A 192 -1.04 -26.67 6.84
C ASP A 192 -0.36 -25.34 7.18
N THR A 193 -0.30 -24.41 6.23
CA THR A 193 0.15 -23.03 6.49
C THR A 193 -0.77 -22.32 7.48
N LEU A 194 -2.09 -22.44 7.35
CA LEU A 194 -3.05 -21.89 8.31
C LEU A 194 -2.90 -22.51 9.70
N ALA A 195 -2.66 -23.82 9.78
CA ALA A 195 -2.37 -24.51 11.04
C ALA A 195 -1.07 -24.00 11.67
N ALA A 196 -0.03 -23.72 10.89
CA ALA A 196 1.21 -23.11 11.36
C ALA A 196 1.02 -21.67 11.83
N ILE A 197 0.14 -20.90 11.17
CA ILE A 197 -0.22 -19.54 11.62
C ILE A 197 -0.94 -19.60 12.98
N ALA A 198 -1.73 -20.66 13.23
CA ALA A 198 -2.36 -20.94 14.52
C ALA A 198 -3.22 -19.77 15.05
N GLY A 199 -3.97 -19.12 14.16
CA GLY A 199 -4.86 -18.01 14.52
C GLY A 199 -4.17 -16.68 14.83
N ARG A 200 -2.84 -16.58 14.66
CA ARG A 200 -2.09 -15.34 14.89
C ARG A 200 -2.22 -14.40 13.70
N THR A 201 -2.20 -13.10 13.99
CA THR A 201 -2.30 -12.04 12.98
C THR A 201 -1.24 -12.16 11.90
N ILE A 202 -1.64 -12.10 10.63
CA ILE A 202 -0.70 -12.15 9.51
C ILE A 202 -1.20 -11.32 8.34
N HIS A 203 -0.28 -10.65 7.63
CA HIS A 203 -0.58 -9.96 6.40
C HIS A 203 -0.29 -10.88 5.21
N ALA A 204 -1.34 -11.42 4.59
CA ALA A 204 -1.21 -12.22 3.38
C ALA A 204 -1.05 -11.31 2.16
N TYR A 205 0.13 -11.34 1.52
CA TYR A 205 0.36 -10.61 0.28
C TYR A 205 -0.29 -11.31 -0.91
N HIS A 206 -0.60 -10.52 -1.97
CA HIS A 206 -1.18 -10.95 -3.25
C HIS A 206 -2.09 -12.18 -3.12
N THR A 207 -3.11 -12.04 -2.28
CA THR A 207 -3.92 -13.15 -1.73
C THR A 207 -4.61 -13.97 -2.82
N GLU A 208 -4.85 -13.40 -4.00
CA GLU A 208 -5.38 -14.14 -5.15
C GLU A 208 -4.43 -15.23 -5.68
N GLY A 209 -3.12 -15.02 -5.57
CA GLY A 209 -2.09 -16.02 -5.80
C GLY A 209 -1.32 -15.92 -7.13
N ALA A 210 -1.66 -15.03 -8.07
CA ALA A 210 -0.83 -14.82 -9.27
C ALA A 210 0.58 -14.31 -8.90
N GLY A 211 0.66 -13.39 -7.92
CA GLY A 211 1.92 -12.93 -7.31
C GLY A 211 2.62 -13.99 -6.45
N GLY A 212 1.92 -15.08 -6.12
CA GLY A 212 2.44 -16.30 -5.50
C GLY A 212 1.71 -16.72 -4.23
N GLY A 213 1.82 -18.01 -3.91
CA GLY A 213 1.15 -18.67 -2.81
C GLY A 213 0.47 -19.97 -3.24
N HIS A 214 0.10 -20.81 -2.26
CA HIS A 214 -0.49 -22.15 -2.43
C HIS A 214 -1.40 -22.25 -3.67
N ALA A 215 -0.96 -23.04 -4.67
CA ALA A 215 -1.74 -23.26 -5.87
C ALA A 215 -2.72 -24.43 -5.68
N PRO A 216 -4.01 -24.28 -6.06
CA PRO A 216 -4.65 -23.09 -6.65
C PRO A 216 -5.40 -22.21 -5.63
N ASP A 217 -5.39 -22.54 -4.34
CA ASP A 217 -6.42 -22.16 -3.37
C ASP A 217 -6.00 -21.17 -2.28
N ILE A 218 -4.84 -20.51 -2.41
CA ILE A 218 -4.40 -19.46 -1.48
C ILE A 218 -5.45 -18.37 -1.25
N ILE A 219 -6.29 -18.06 -2.25
CA ILE A 219 -7.36 -17.05 -2.11
C ILE A 219 -8.37 -17.36 -1.01
N THR A 220 -8.46 -18.61 -0.55
CA THR A 220 -9.38 -19.02 0.53
C THR A 220 -9.09 -18.35 1.86
N VAL A 221 -7.84 -17.90 2.10
CA VAL A 221 -7.41 -17.26 3.36
C VAL A 221 -8.13 -15.94 3.65
N VAL A 222 -8.82 -15.33 2.67
CA VAL A 222 -9.67 -14.15 2.90
C VAL A 222 -10.82 -14.42 3.87
N SER A 223 -11.14 -15.70 4.10
CA SER A 223 -12.20 -16.18 4.99
C SER A 223 -11.74 -16.28 6.45
N GLU A 224 -10.44 -16.08 6.72
CA GLU A 224 -9.86 -16.24 8.05
C GLU A 224 -9.83 -14.92 8.84
N PRO A 225 -10.30 -14.89 10.10
CA PRO A 225 -10.44 -13.65 10.86
C PRO A 225 -9.11 -13.02 11.28
N TYR A 226 -8.03 -13.79 11.31
CA TYR A 226 -6.68 -13.32 11.69
C TYR A 226 -5.81 -12.95 10.49
N VAL A 227 -6.32 -13.09 9.27
CA VAL A 227 -5.62 -12.72 8.04
C VAL A 227 -6.00 -11.30 7.65
N LEU A 228 -4.99 -10.48 7.34
CA LEU A 228 -5.11 -9.16 6.75
C LEU A 228 -4.74 -9.27 5.25
N PRO A 229 -5.71 -9.53 4.35
CA PRO A 229 -5.41 -9.84 2.95
C PRO A 229 -5.17 -8.59 2.11
N SER A 230 -4.12 -8.63 1.30
CA SER A 230 -3.83 -7.62 0.27
C SER A 230 -3.73 -8.22 -1.13
N SER A 231 -3.96 -7.37 -2.13
CA SER A 231 -3.70 -7.65 -3.53
C SER A 231 -2.56 -6.79 -4.05
N THR A 232 -1.81 -7.32 -5.01
CA THR A 232 -0.88 -6.55 -5.82
C THR A 232 -1.57 -6.09 -7.10
N ASN A 233 -1.02 -5.08 -7.78
CA ASN A 233 -1.80 -4.31 -8.73
C ASN A 233 -1.88 -4.81 -10.19
N PRO A 234 -1.04 -5.73 -10.71
CA PRO A 234 -1.18 -6.13 -12.12
C PRO A 234 -2.44 -6.92 -12.43
N THR A 235 -2.97 -7.70 -11.49
CA THR A 235 -4.23 -8.42 -11.69
C THR A 235 -5.45 -7.49 -11.65
N ARG A 236 -5.27 -6.20 -11.35
CA ARG A 236 -6.35 -5.28 -10.95
C ARG A 236 -6.76 -4.32 -12.08
N PRO A 237 -8.05 -4.27 -12.45
CA PRO A 237 -9.02 -5.36 -12.38
C PRO A 237 -8.70 -6.46 -13.41
N HIS A 238 -9.53 -7.50 -13.44
CA HIS A 238 -9.47 -8.50 -14.50
C HIS A 238 -9.81 -7.87 -15.85
N THR A 239 -8.84 -7.86 -16.77
CA THR A 239 -8.99 -7.39 -18.16
C THR A 239 -8.66 -8.48 -19.16
N VAL A 240 -8.99 -8.23 -20.44
CA VAL A 240 -8.75 -9.19 -21.52
C VAL A 240 -7.27 -9.54 -21.72
N ASN A 241 -6.35 -8.65 -21.33
CA ASN A 241 -4.90 -8.87 -21.48
C ASN A 241 -4.22 -9.34 -20.19
N THR A 242 -4.96 -9.45 -19.08
CA THR A 242 -4.36 -9.74 -17.77
C THR A 242 -3.63 -11.08 -17.79
N ILE A 243 -4.22 -12.13 -18.35
CA ILE A 243 -3.64 -13.48 -18.31
C ILE A 243 -2.33 -13.57 -19.10
N GLU A 244 -2.35 -13.10 -20.35
CA GLU A 244 -1.18 -13.15 -21.24
C GLU A 244 0.00 -12.36 -20.66
N GLU A 245 -0.26 -11.17 -20.10
CA GLU A 245 0.79 -10.35 -19.48
C GLU A 245 1.46 -11.04 -18.28
N HIS A 246 0.68 -11.79 -17.47
CA HIS A 246 1.20 -12.34 -16.22
C HIS A 246 2.08 -13.56 -16.42
N LEU A 247 1.85 -14.36 -17.48
CA LEU A 247 2.67 -15.54 -17.74
C LEU A 247 4.12 -15.14 -18.00
N ASP A 248 4.35 -14.20 -18.92
CA ASP A 248 5.70 -13.71 -19.23
C ASP A 248 6.35 -13.00 -18.04
N MET A 249 5.57 -12.21 -17.30
CA MET A 249 6.04 -11.47 -16.12
C MET A 249 6.54 -12.42 -15.01
N LEU A 250 5.77 -13.49 -14.74
CA LEU A 250 6.11 -14.48 -13.72
C LEU A 250 7.40 -15.21 -14.06
N MET A 251 7.57 -15.59 -15.34
CA MET A 251 8.78 -16.26 -15.82
C MET A 251 10.04 -15.41 -15.57
N VAL A 252 9.97 -14.10 -15.79
CA VAL A 252 11.09 -13.18 -15.55
C VAL A 252 11.36 -12.99 -14.06
N CYS A 253 10.33 -12.70 -13.26
CA CYS A 253 10.50 -12.36 -11.84
C CYS A 253 11.07 -13.52 -11.01
N HIS A 254 10.66 -14.76 -11.30
CA HIS A 254 11.13 -15.95 -10.59
C HIS A 254 12.29 -16.66 -11.28
N HIS A 255 12.91 -16.04 -12.30
CA HIS A 255 14.08 -16.58 -13.02
C HIS A 255 13.84 -17.99 -13.60
N LEU A 256 12.64 -18.23 -14.12
CA LEU A 256 12.21 -19.50 -14.70
C LEU A 256 12.62 -19.63 -16.17
N ASN A 257 12.69 -20.87 -16.67
CA ASN A 257 13.05 -21.18 -18.05
C ASN A 257 11.86 -21.81 -18.81
N PRO A 258 11.29 -21.15 -19.83
CA PRO A 258 10.14 -21.69 -20.58
C PRO A 258 10.46 -22.97 -21.35
N ALA A 259 11.74 -23.32 -21.52
CA ALA A 259 12.16 -24.59 -22.10
C ALA A 259 12.10 -25.77 -21.10
N VAL A 260 11.88 -25.51 -19.80
CA VAL A 260 11.71 -26.52 -18.75
C VAL A 260 10.21 -26.74 -18.53
N PRO A 261 9.65 -27.94 -18.81
CA PRO A 261 8.22 -28.20 -18.69
C PRO A 261 7.66 -27.95 -17.29
N GLU A 262 8.45 -28.24 -16.25
CA GLU A 262 8.06 -28.03 -14.85
C GLU A 262 7.94 -26.54 -14.51
N ASP A 263 8.82 -25.69 -15.05
CA ASP A 263 8.78 -24.24 -14.87
C ASP A 263 7.53 -23.64 -15.54
N LEU A 264 7.19 -24.13 -16.75
CA LEU A 264 5.99 -23.70 -17.45
C LEU A 264 4.72 -24.15 -16.72
N ALA A 265 4.67 -25.41 -16.28
CA ALA A 265 3.54 -25.94 -15.50
C ALA A 265 3.36 -25.18 -14.18
N PHE A 266 4.46 -24.82 -13.51
CA PHE A 266 4.43 -23.97 -12.32
C PHE A 266 3.82 -22.58 -12.63
N ALA A 267 4.27 -21.92 -13.71
CA ALA A 267 3.76 -20.62 -14.11
C ALA A 267 2.26 -20.68 -14.48
N GLU A 268 1.85 -21.69 -15.25
CA GLU A 268 0.44 -21.92 -15.64
C GLU A 268 -0.44 -22.23 -14.42
N SER A 269 0.08 -22.93 -13.41
CA SER A 269 -0.66 -23.21 -12.17
C SER A 269 -0.98 -21.93 -11.36
N ARG A 270 -0.15 -20.89 -11.51
CA ARG A 270 -0.29 -19.61 -10.79
C ARG A 270 -1.22 -18.63 -11.48
N ILE A 271 -1.26 -18.61 -12.81
CA ILE A 271 -2.05 -17.62 -13.56
C ILE A 271 -3.43 -18.18 -13.90
N ARG A 272 -4.42 -17.87 -13.05
CA ARG A 272 -5.75 -18.48 -13.11
C ARG A 272 -6.84 -17.42 -13.35
N PRO A 273 -7.54 -17.45 -14.50
CA PRO A 273 -8.59 -16.47 -14.80
C PRO A 273 -9.76 -16.47 -13.80
N SER A 274 -10.03 -17.62 -13.17
CA SER A 274 -11.11 -17.77 -12.19
C SER A 274 -10.83 -17.06 -10.87
N THR A 275 -9.62 -17.21 -10.31
CA THR A 275 -9.23 -16.55 -9.05
C THR A 275 -9.02 -15.05 -9.26
N ILE A 276 -8.45 -14.62 -10.40
CA ILE A 276 -8.36 -13.19 -10.77
C ILE A 276 -9.76 -12.57 -10.89
N ALA A 277 -10.73 -13.27 -11.49
CA ALA A 277 -12.11 -12.81 -11.54
C ALA A 277 -12.79 -12.74 -10.15
N ALA A 278 -12.45 -13.67 -9.26
CA ALA A 278 -12.97 -13.68 -7.89
C ALA A 278 -12.39 -12.55 -7.05
N GLU A 279 -11.11 -12.23 -7.23
CA GLU A 279 -10.40 -11.15 -6.53
C GLU A 279 -11.10 -9.79 -6.73
N ASP A 280 -11.57 -9.49 -7.94
CA ASP A 280 -12.38 -8.30 -8.22
C ASP A 280 -13.64 -8.22 -7.34
N ILE A 281 -14.38 -9.33 -7.22
CA ILE A 281 -15.60 -9.43 -6.41
C ILE A 281 -15.25 -9.32 -4.93
N LEU A 282 -14.20 -10.00 -4.48
CA LEU A 282 -13.74 -9.97 -3.09
C LEU A 282 -13.30 -8.56 -2.66
N HIS A 283 -12.68 -7.78 -3.56
CA HIS A 283 -12.44 -6.36 -3.30
C HIS A 283 -13.73 -5.57 -3.11
N ASP A 284 -14.72 -5.77 -3.97
CA ASP A 284 -16.00 -5.05 -3.93
C ASP A 284 -16.88 -5.46 -2.75
N LEU A 285 -16.74 -6.69 -2.26
CA LEU A 285 -17.37 -7.19 -1.03
C LEU A 285 -16.70 -6.62 0.23
N GLY A 286 -15.43 -6.23 0.13
CA GLY A 286 -14.59 -5.85 1.28
C GLY A 286 -13.93 -7.04 1.96
N ALA A 287 -13.76 -8.15 1.24
CA ALA A 287 -13.07 -9.35 1.73
C ALA A 287 -11.55 -9.31 1.47
N ILE A 288 -11.09 -8.51 0.51
CA ILE A 288 -9.68 -8.11 0.42
C ILE A 288 -9.56 -6.66 0.86
N SER A 289 -8.62 -6.39 1.77
CA SER A 289 -8.63 -5.17 2.56
C SER A 289 -7.63 -4.12 2.11
N ILE A 290 -6.60 -4.53 1.36
CA ILE A 290 -5.48 -3.68 0.97
C ILE A 290 -5.17 -3.87 -0.53
N ILE A 291 -4.75 -2.81 -1.20
CA ILE A 291 -4.13 -2.85 -2.54
C ILE A 291 -2.73 -2.25 -2.42
N SER A 292 -1.73 -2.98 -2.91
CA SER A 292 -0.33 -2.60 -2.94
C SER A 292 0.25 -2.74 -4.35
N SER A 293 1.50 -2.32 -4.57
CA SER A 293 2.10 -2.41 -5.90
C SER A 293 2.65 -3.80 -6.23
N ASP A 294 3.62 -4.27 -5.45
CA ASP A 294 4.67 -5.23 -5.84
C ASP A 294 5.78 -4.62 -6.72
N ALA A 295 6.19 -3.40 -6.38
CA ALA A 295 6.98 -2.51 -7.23
C ALA A 295 8.17 -3.21 -7.92
N GLN A 296 8.13 -3.31 -9.25
CA GLN A 296 9.18 -3.91 -10.09
C GLN A 296 9.43 -5.42 -9.89
N ALA A 297 8.58 -6.12 -9.14
CA ALA A 297 8.68 -7.56 -8.86
C ALA A 297 7.32 -8.25 -9.03
N MET A 298 6.72 -8.12 -10.22
CA MET A 298 5.31 -8.40 -10.50
C MET A 298 4.33 -7.30 -10.09
N GLY A 299 4.75 -6.04 -10.19
CA GLY A 299 3.92 -4.89 -9.80
C GLY A 299 4.42 -3.53 -10.23
N ARG A 300 3.54 -2.54 -10.16
CA ARG A 300 3.75 -1.19 -10.70
C ARG A 300 3.58 -0.12 -9.63
N VAL A 301 4.68 0.45 -9.12
CA VAL A 301 4.64 1.43 -8.00
C VAL A 301 3.71 2.64 -8.28
N GLY A 302 3.65 3.09 -9.53
CA GLY A 302 2.83 4.25 -9.93
C GLY A 302 1.33 3.96 -10.11
N GLU A 303 0.88 2.74 -9.89
CA GLU A 303 -0.48 2.33 -10.28
C GLU A 303 -1.37 1.90 -9.12
N VAL A 304 -0.91 1.96 -7.87
CA VAL A 304 -1.69 1.56 -6.66
C VAL A 304 -3.04 2.30 -6.61
N THR A 305 -3.00 3.62 -6.66
CA THR A 305 -4.20 4.47 -6.63
C THR A 305 -5.08 4.22 -7.87
N MET A 306 -4.48 4.23 -9.06
CA MET A 306 -5.21 4.10 -10.32
C MET A 306 -5.96 2.77 -10.42
N ARG A 307 -5.28 1.66 -10.12
CA ARG A 307 -5.81 0.30 -10.22
C ARG A 307 -6.91 0.06 -9.20
N THR A 308 -6.82 0.67 -8.02
CA THR A 308 -7.91 0.70 -7.04
C THR A 308 -9.21 1.27 -7.65
N TRP A 309 -9.12 2.43 -8.29
CA TRP A 309 -10.29 3.11 -8.86
C TRP A 309 -10.82 2.45 -10.14
N GLN A 310 -9.94 1.87 -10.95
CA GLN A 310 -10.33 1.03 -12.09
C GLN A 310 -11.14 -0.19 -11.63
N THR A 311 -10.70 -0.87 -10.57
CA THR A 311 -11.45 -2.00 -9.99
C THR A 311 -12.80 -1.56 -9.45
N ALA A 312 -12.86 -0.46 -8.69
CA ALA A 312 -14.13 0.10 -8.21
C ALA A 312 -15.10 0.41 -9.37
N HIS A 313 -14.58 0.97 -10.47
CA HIS A 313 -15.36 1.28 -11.65
C HIS A 313 -15.92 0.02 -12.33
N VAL A 314 -15.07 -0.97 -12.59
CA VAL A 314 -15.49 -2.23 -13.22
C VAL A 314 -16.54 -2.94 -12.37
N MET A 315 -16.34 -2.97 -11.04
CA MET A 315 -17.30 -3.57 -10.12
C MET A 315 -18.63 -2.82 -10.05
N LYS A 316 -18.62 -1.49 -10.15
CA LYS A 316 -19.86 -0.72 -10.30
C LYS A 316 -20.61 -1.10 -11.57
N ARG A 317 -19.92 -1.20 -12.72
CA ARG A 317 -20.56 -1.56 -13.99
C ARG A 317 -21.09 -2.99 -13.99
N ARG A 318 -20.40 -3.89 -13.30
CA ARG A 318 -20.73 -5.32 -13.26
C ARG A 318 -21.81 -5.66 -12.22
N ARG A 319 -21.74 -5.07 -11.03
CA ARG A 319 -22.57 -5.44 -9.87
C ARG A 319 -23.57 -4.35 -9.45
N GLY A 320 -23.54 -3.19 -10.11
CA GLY A 320 -24.39 -2.05 -9.76
C GLY A 320 -23.90 -1.29 -8.52
N ALA A 321 -24.80 -0.49 -7.94
CA ALA A 321 -24.52 0.26 -6.70
C ALA A 321 -24.40 -0.69 -5.49
N LEU A 322 -23.51 -0.36 -4.55
CA LEU A 322 -23.47 -1.09 -3.28
C LEU A 322 -24.72 -0.79 -2.44
N PRO A 323 -25.10 -1.68 -1.50
CA PRO A 323 -26.16 -1.39 -0.55
C PRO A 323 -25.91 -0.07 0.19
N GLY A 324 -26.86 0.87 0.14
CA GLY A 324 -26.75 2.20 0.74
C GLY A 324 -26.19 3.28 -0.20
N ASP A 325 -25.59 2.90 -1.33
CA ASP A 325 -25.32 3.84 -2.42
C ASP A 325 -26.59 4.09 -3.25
N GLY A 326 -26.65 5.26 -3.90
CA GLY A 326 -27.82 5.71 -4.65
C GLY A 326 -27.41 6.63 -5.79
N ARG A 327 -27.73 7.93 -5.68
CA ARG A 327 -27.25 8.94 -6.66
C ARG A 327 -25.71 9.06 -6.68
N ALA A 328 -25.06 8.73 -5.57
CA ALA A 328 -23.61 8.75 -5.41
C ALA A 328 -23.10 7.39 -4.91
N ASP A 329 -21.82 7.12 -5.14
CA ASP A 329 -21.15 5.86 -4.82
C ASP A 329 -20.29 5.96 -3.54
N ASN A 330 -20.73 6.77 -2.57
CA ASN A 330 -19.91 7.15 -1.42
C ASN A 330 -19.44 5.95 -0.60
N ARG A 331 -20.26 4.91 -0.42
CA ARG A 331 -19.87 3.70 0.31
C ARG A 331 -18.79 2.95 -0.46
N ARG A 332 -18.95 2.76 -1.78
CA ARG A 332 -17.88 2.16 -2.60
C ARG A 332 -16.61 3.01 -2.57
N ILE A 333 -16.71 4.34 -2.67
CA ILE A 333 -15.55 5.23 -2.64
C ILE A 333 -14.79 5.11 -1.31
N ARG A 334 -15.50 5.15 -0.17
CA ARG A 334 -14.89 4.98 1.17
C ARG A 334 -14.25 3.61 1.35
N ARG A 335 -14.90 2.55 0.88
CA ARG A 335 -14.35 1.19 0.85
C ARG A 335 -13.04 1.11 0.08
N TYR A 336 -12.97 1.72 -1.10
CA TYR A 336 -11.81 1.60 -1.97
C TYR A 336 -10.66 2.54 -1.59
N VAL A 337 -10.93 3.79 -1.15
CA VAL A 337 -9.85 4.67 -0.66
C VAL A 337 -9.15 4.06 0.55
N ALA A 338 -9.89 3.37 1.44
CA ALA A 338 -9.31 2.71 2.61
C ALA A 338 -8.26 1.65 2.26
N LYS A 339 -8.35 1.02 1.07
CA LYS A 339 -7.46 -0.07 0.64
C LYS A 339 -6.02 0.37 0.41
N TYR A 340 -5.79 1.64 0.11
CA TYR A 340 -4.44 2.18 -0.11
C TYR A 340 -4.08 3.31 0.86
N THR A 341 -4.96 3.69 1.79
CA THR A 341 -4.68 4.71 2.81
C THR A 341 -4.61 4.10 4.20
N ILE A 342 -5.76 3.88 4.85
CA ILE A 342 -5.81 3.55 6.28
C ILE A 342 -5.52 2.08 6.55
N ASN A 343 -6.00 1.16 5.72
CA ASN A 343 -5.82 -0.28 5.96
C ASN A 343 -4.36 -0.73 5.89
N PRO A 344 -3.56 -0.33 4.88
CA PRO A 344 -2.12 -0.61 4.90
C PRO A 344 -1.41 0.08 6.08
N ALA A 345 -1.85 1.26 6.51
CA ALA A 345 -1.30 1.89 7.71
C ALA A 345 -1.62 1.09 8.98
N VAL A 346 -2.87 0.65 9.17
CA VAL A 346 -3.30 -0.18 10.32
C VAL A 346 -2.55 -1.50 10.31
N ALA A 347 -2.51 -2.20 9.18
CA ALA A 347 -1.84 -3.50 9.07
C ALA A 347 -0.34 -3.45 9.39
N GLN A 348 0.30 -2.29 9.24
CA GLN A 348 1.73 -2.10 9.53
C GLN A 348 1.97 -1.30 10.83
N GLY A 349 0.93 -0.97 11.60
CA GLY A 349 1.04 -0.23 12.87
C GLY A 349 1.42 1.26 12.72
N LEU A 350 1.11 1.87 11.59
CA LEU A 350 1.49 3.24 11.21
C LEU A 350 0.34 4.26 11.37
N ASP A 351 -0.87 3.77 11.62
CA ASP A 351 -2.12 4.52 11.56
C ASP A 351 -2.24 5.64 12.61
N ARG A 352 -1.43 5.61 13.67
CA ARG A 352 -1.30 6.74 14.60
C ARG A 352 -0.75 8.00 13.91
N GLU A 353 0.11 7.85 12.92
CA GLU A 353 0.82 8.97 12.29
C GLU A 353 0.27 9.31 10.91
N ILE A 354 -0.21 8.32 10.14
CA ILE A 354 -0.58 8.48 8.72
C ILE A 354 -1.83 7.68 8.34
N GLY A 355 -2.16 7.65 7.05
CA GLY A 355 -3.18 6.77 6.46
C GLY A 355 -4.59 7.36 6.35
N SER A 356 -4.82 8.57 6.87
CA SER A 356 -6.11 9.27 6.76
C SER A 356 -5.95 10.78 6.97
N VAL A 357 -6.95 11.54 6.53
CA VAL A 357 -7.08 12.98 6.73
C VAL A 357 -7.79 13.21 8.08
N GLU A 358 -7.03 13.10 9.17
CA GLU A 358 -7.54 13.25 10.53
C GLU A 358 -6.63 14.17 11.35
N THR A 359 -7.23 14.96 12.26
CA THR A 359 -6.47 15.84 13.17
C THR A 359 -5.46 15.04 13.99
N GLY A 360 -4.26 15.60 14.15
CA GLY A 360 -3.13 15.01 14.86
C GLY A 360 -2.18 14.20 13.97
N LYS A 361 -2.66 13.67 12.83
CA LYS A 361 -1.82 12.93 11.88
C LYS A 361 -0.87 13.85 11.11
N LEU A 362 0.21 13.28 10.59
CA LEU A 362 1.12 13.95 9.68
C LEU A 362 0.35 14.44 8.46
N ALA A 363 0.60 15.67 8.03
CA ALA A 363 -0.06 16.28 6.88
C ALA A 363 0.55 15.77 5.56
N ASP A 364 0.39 14.47 5.35
CA ASP A 364 0.67 13.75 4.10
C ASP A 364 -0.61 13.71 3.28
N LEU A 365 -0.72 14.64 2.33
CA LEU A 365 -1.97 14.95 1.65
C LEU A 365 -1.75 15.05 0.15
N VAL A 366 -2.74 14.64 -0.63
CA VAL A 366 -2.67 14.68 -2.10
C VAL A 366 -3.87 15.45 -2.65
N LEU A 367 -3.57 16.49 -3.42
CA LEU A 367 -4.55 17.35 -4.06
C LEU A 367 -4.73 16.95 -5.51
N TRP A 368 -5.98 16.79 -5.92
CA TRP A 368 -6.37 16.31 -7.23
C TRP A 368 -7.29 17.29 -7.93
N ASP A 369 -7.03 17.55 -9.21
CA ASP A 369 -8.07 18.00 -10.11
C ASP A 369 -9.07 16.85 -10.33
N PRO A 370 -10.39 17.06 -10.21
CA PRO A 370 -11.38 16.00 -10.38
C PRO A 370 -11.24 15.21 -11.70
N ALA A 371 -10.82 15.89 -12.78
CA ALA A 371 -10.60 15.26 -14.09
C ALA A 371 -9.41 14.28 -14.12
N PHE A 372 -8.48 14.40 -13.16
CA PHE A 372 -7.26 13.57 -13.05
C PHE A 372 -7.23 12.75 -11.75
N PHE A 373 -8.33 12.71 -11.00
CA PHE A 373 -8.42 11.98 -9.73
C PHE A 373 -8.00 10.52 -9.91
N GLY A 374 -7.05 10.08 -9.08
CA GLY A 374 -6.49 8.74 -9.09
C GLY A 374 -5.53 8.43 -10.24
N VAL A 375 -5.24 9.40 -11.13
CA VAL A 375 -4.31 9.22 -12.27
C VAL A 375 -3.03 10.03 -12.07
N LYS A 376 -3.15 11.36 -12.03
CA LYS A 376 -2.02 12.29 -11.90
C LYS A 376 -2.42 13.40 -10.92
N PRO A 377 -1.93 13.39 -9.67
CA PRO A 377 -2.25 14.42 -8.70
C PRO A 377 -1.70 15.77 -9.15
N GLN A 378 -2.35 16.85 -8.73
CA GLN A 378 -1.85 18.21 -8.93
C GLN A 378 -0.65 18.46 -8.02
N THR A 379 -0.74 18.03 -6.76
CA THR A 379 0.25 18.32 -5.72
C THR A 379 0.26 17.22 -4.65
N VAL A 380 1.46 16.83 -4.23
CA VAL A 380 1.71 15.93 -3.10
C VAL A 380 2.40 16.74 -2.00
N ILE A 381 1.77 16.74 -0.82
CA ILE A 381 2.21 17.42 0.38
C ILE A 381 2.74 16.35 1.34
N LYS A 382 3.94 16.54 1.88
CA LYS A 382 4.55 15.70 2.92
C LYS A 382 4.84 16.52 4.14
N GLY A 383 4.38 16.07 5.30
CA GLY A 383 4.57 16.80 6.56
C GLY A 383 4.26 18.29 6.44
N GLY A 384 3.18 18.64 5.72
CA GLY A 384 2.74 20.02 5.51
C GLY A 384 3.48 20.84 4.46
N GLN A 385 4.50 20.28 3.80
CA GLN A 385 5.27 20.95 2.75
C GLN A 385 5.05 20.28 1.38
N ILE A 386 4.93 21.05 0.31
CA ILE A 386 4.80 20.49 -1.05
C ILE A 386 6.11 19.80 -1.44
N ALA A 387 6.03 18.48 -1.68
CA ALA A 387 7.15 17.63 -2.07
C ALA A 387 7.18 17.34 -3.58
N TYR A 388 6.01 17.24 -4.22
CA TYR A 388 5.90 17.01 -5.66
C TYR A 388 4.70 17.77 -6.22
N ALA A 389 4.79 18.25 -7.48
CA ALA A 389 3.67 18.91 -8.14
C ALA A 389 3.75 18.78 -9.67
N GLN A 390 2.60 18.86 -10.34
CA GLN A 390 2.53 19.09 -11.79
C GLN A 390 2.97 20.53 -12.06
N MET A 391 4.11 20.71 -12.75
CA MET A 391 4.76 21.99 -12.89
C MET A 391 5.29 22.22 -14.31
N GLY A 392 5.03 23.42 -14.83
CA GLY A 392 5.41 23.87 -16.16
C GLY A 392 6.90 24.18 -16.33
N ASP A 393 7.21 24.96 -17.37
CA ASP A 393 8.56 25.47 -17.62
C ASP A 393 9.01 26.44 -16.51
N ALA A 394 10.18 26.19 -15.94
CA ALA A 394 10.78 27.01 -14.90
C ALA A 394 11.25 28.39 -15.40
N ASN A 395 11.45 28.55 -16.71
CA ASN A 395 11.83 29.83 -17.33
C ASN A 395 10.62 30.66 -17.77
N ALA A 396 9.39 30.14 -17.64
CA ALA A 396 8.19 30.86 -18.05
C ALA A 396 7.80 31.97 -17.06
N SER A 397 6.97 32.91 -17.50
CA SER A 397 6.51 34.04 -16.67
C SER A 397 5.53 33.65 -15.55
N ILE A 398 4.94 32.46 -15.64
CA ILE A 398 3.97 31.87 -14.71
C ILE A 398 4.16 30.33 -14.70
N PRO A 399 3.65 29.58 -13.72
CA PRO A 399 4.00 28.15 -13.56
C PRO A 399 3.24 27.16 -14.46
N THR A 400 2.25 27.62 -15.23
CA THR A 400 1.35 26.78 -16.04
C THR A 400 1.75 26.50 -17.51
N PRO A 401 2.64 27.27 -18.17
CA PRO A 401 3.08 26.99 -19.53
C PRO A 401 3.81 25.64 -19.64
N GLN A 402 3.67 25.02 -20.81
CA GLN A 402 4.22 23.71 -21.11
C GLN A 402 5.75 23.71 -21.17
N PRO A 403 6.43 22.56 -20.93
CA PRO A 403 5.85 21.26 -20.60
C PRO A 403 5.52 21.12 -19.10
N VAL A 404 4.26 20.78 -18.81
CA VAL A 404 3.80 20.44 -17.46
C VAL A 404 4.10 18.97 -17.19
N MET A 405 4.94 18.71 -16.19
CA MET A 405 5.38 17.38 -15.78
C MET A 405 5.34 17.26 -14.25
N PRO A 406 5.25 16.05 -13.69
CA PRO A 406 5.46 15.86 -12.25
C PRO A 406 6.93 16.19 -11.93
N ARG A 407 7.17 17.09 -10.96
CA ARG A 407 8.51 17.53 -10.58
C ARG A 407 8.67 17.56 -9.06
N PRO A 408 9.90 17.28 -8.55
CA PRO A 408 10.23 17.52 -7.15
C PRO A 408 10.15 19.02 -6.84
N MET A 409 9.58 19.33 -5.68
CA MET A 409 9.41 20.69 -5.16
C MET A 409 10.32 20.91 -3.95
N PHE A 410 10.26 22.08 -3.30
CA PHE A 410 11.15 22.39 -2.17
C PHE A 410 11.09 21.39 -1.01
N GLY A 411 9.96 20.70 -0.80
CA GLY A 411 9.85 19.62 0.19
C GLY A 411 10.68 18.36 -0.13
N ALA A 412 11.21 18.25 -1.34
CA ALA A 412 12.06 17.15 -1.79
C ALA A 412 13.57 17.47 -1.76
N HIS A 413 13.97 18.67 -1.33
CA HIS A 413 15.35 19.14 -1.47
C HIS A 413 16.02 19.49 -0.13
N GLY A 414 17.35 19.44 -0.13
CA GLY A 414 18.16 19.75 1.04
C GLY A 414 17.80 18.84 2.22
N ARG A 415 17.52 19.44 3.38
CA ARG A 415 17.12 18.70 4.60
C ARG A 415 15.60 18.61 4.79
N ALA A 416 14.80 19.09 3.83
CA ALA A 416 13.35 19.01 3.95
C ALA A 416 12.82 17.56 4.08
N PRO A 417 13.32 16.57 3.31
CA PRO A 417 12.92 15.16 3.46
C PRO A 417 13.09 14.59 4.87
N ALA A 418 14.06 15.08 5.64
CA ALA A 418 14.30 14.69 7.02
C ALA A 418 13.25 15.25 7.99
N ALA A 419 12.81 16.49 7.75
CA ALA A 419 11.87 17.18 8.63
C ALA A 419 10.40 16.78 8.36
N ASN A 420 10.08 16.33 7.15
CA ASN A 420 8.69 16.16 6.68
C ASN A 420 8.25 14.69 6.51
N SER A 421 9.05 13.74 6.99
CA SER A 421 8.82 12.32 6.79
C SER A 421 9.42 11.47 7.92
N PHE A 422 9.00 10.22 8.02
CA PHE A 422 9.43 9.29 9.07
C PHE A 422 10.12 8.02 8.57
N ASN A 423 10.99 7.47 9.40
CA ASN A 423 11.45 6.08 9.33
C ASN A 423 10.68 5.26 10.38
N PHE A 424 9.82 4.35 9.95
CA PHE A 424 9.05 3.49 10.84
C PHE A 424 9.84 2.24 11.21
N VAL A 425 9.90 1.93 12.51
CA VAL A 425 10.66 0.82 13.09
C VAL A 425 9.90 0.20 14.27
N THR A 426 10.35 -0.94 14.78
CA THR A 426 9.83 -1.46 16.06
C THR A 426 10.31 -0.62 17.24
N ASP A 427 9.57 -0.64 18.35
CA ASP A 427 9.98 0.03 19.60
C ASP A 427 11.35 -0.49 20.10
N THR A 428 11.62 -1.77 19.89
CA THR A 428 12.92 -2.40 20.16
C THR A 428 14.08 -1.68 19.49
N ALA A 429 13.92 -1.21 18.25
CA ALA A 429 14.97 -0.48 17.54
C ALA A 429 15.30 0.86 18.22
N ILE A 430 14.27 1.56 18.70
CA ILE A 430 14.41 2.83 19.42
C ILE A 430 15.10 2.60 20.76
N GLN A 431 14.65 1.60 21.53
CA GLN A 431 15.24 1.26 22.83
C GLN A 431 16.72 0.81 22.72
N ASP A 432 17.09 0.18 21.61
CA ASP A 432 18.48 -0.23 21.30
C ASP A 432 19.36 0.91 20.75
N GLY A 433 18.85 2.16 20.77
CA GLY A 433 19.60 3.34 20.36
C GLY A 433 19.87 3.42 18.86
N LEU A 434 19.00 2.85 18.01
CA LEU A 434 19.12 2.98 16.55
C LEU A 434 19.22 4.45 16.07
N PRO A 435 18.39 5.40 16.57
CA PRO A 435 18.46 6.78 16.12
C PRO A 435 19.84 7.40 16.33
N GLU A 436 20.46 7.18 17.49
CA GLU A 436 21.77 7.71 17.83
C GLU A 436 22.89 7.02 17.05
N ARG A 437 22.78 5.70 16.82
CA ARG A 437 23.77 4.93 16.05
C ARG A 437 23.82 5.31 14.58
N LEU A 438 22.66 5.60 13.97
CA LEU A 438 22.60 5.98 12.55
C LEU A 438 22.76 7.48 12.33
N GLY A 439 22.34 8.33 13.29
CA GLY A 439 22.54 9.78 13.22
C GLY A 439 21.85 10.46 12.03
N LEU A 440 20.79 9.85 11.47
CA LEU A 440 20.05 10.39 10.32
C LEU A 440 19.10 11.50 10.75
N GLY A 441 18.79 12.41 9.82
CA GLY A 441 17.88 13.52 10.05
C GLY A 441 16.40 13.13 10.09
N LYS A 442 15.98 12.10 9.33
CA LYS A 442 14.61 11.58 9.40
C LYS A 442 14.34 11.00 10.78
N ARG A 443 13.24 11.43 11.40
CA ARG A 443 12.84 10.90 12.69
C ARG A 443 12.46 9.42 12.58
N PHE A 444 13.03 8.59 13.46
CA PHE A 444 12.58 7.24 13.68
C PHE A 444 11.35 7.24 14.59
N VAL A 445 10.29 6.56 14.17
CA VAL A 445 9.00 6.49 14.89
C VAL A 445 8.64 5.02 15.11
N PRO A 446 8.32 4.61 16.36
CA PRO A 446 7.92 3.24 16.62
C PRO A 446 6.53 2.96 16.04
N ILE A 447 6.36 1.78 15.45
CA ILE A 447 5.04 1.27 15.07
C ILE A 447 4.23 0.93 16.31
N THR A 448 2.90 0.96 16.19
CA THR A 448 2.00 0.33 17.16
C THR A 448 2.02 -1.18 16.94
N SER A 449 1.95 -1.96 18.02
CA SER A 449 1.88 -3.42 17.91
C SER A 449 0.71 -3.86 17.01
N THR A 450 1.00 -4.76 16.07
CA THR A 450 0.03 -5.26 15.10
C THR A 450 -0.61 -6.58 15.52
N ARG A 451 -0.22 -7.14 16.67
CA ARG A 451 -0.50 -8.54 17.01
C ARG A 451 -1.94 -8.83 17.40
N HIS A 452 -2.69 -7.80 17.79
CA HIS A 452 -4.11 -7.91 18.14
C HIS A 452 -5.06 -7.62 16.97
N LEU A 453 -4.53 -7.29 15.80
CA LEU A 453 -5.36 -6.93 14.65
C LEU A 453 -6.02 -8.16 14.05
N THR A 454 -7.26 -7.99 13.64
CA THR A 454 -8.05 -8.98 12.92
C THR A 454 -8.59 -8.35 11.64
N LYS A 455 -9.22 -9.17 10.80
CA LYS A 455 -9.98 -8.68 9.65
C LYS A 455 -11.01 -7.63 10.03
N ALA A 456 -11.59 -7.70 11.23
CA ALA A 456 -12.57 -6.73 11.72
C ALA A 456 -12.00 -5.31 11.91
N ASP A 457 -10.68 -5.18 12.03
CA ASP A 457 -10.00 -3.89 12.17
C ASP A 457 -9.75 -3.19 10.82
N MET A 458 -9.96 -3.90 9.71
CA MET A 458 -9.82 -3.36 8.36
C MET A 458 -11.01 -2.48 7.99
N ARG A 459 -10.79 -1.16 7.97
CA ARG A 459 -11.82 -0.15 7.77
C ARG A 459 -12.52 -0.35 6.42
N GLU A 460 -13.85 -0.39 6.47
CA GLU A 460 -14.76 -0.59 5.33
C GLU A 460 -14.55 -1.93 4.56
N ASN A 461 -13.66 -2.82 5.04
CA ASN A 461 -13.19 -4.02 4.36
C ASN A 461 -12.95 -5.18 5.34
N ASP A 462 -13.98 -5.51 6.11
CA ASP A 462 -13.99 -6.48 7.20
C ASP A 462 -14.74 -7.79 6.87
N ALA A 463 -15.12 -8.00 5.60
CA ALA A 463 -15.95 -9.14 5.22
C ALA A 463 -15.19 -10.46 5.29
N LEU A 464 -15.86 -11.53 5.75
CA LEU A 464 -15.36 -12.91 5.83
C LEU A 464 -16.30 -13.86 5.08
N PRO A 465 -16.43 -13.75 3.75
CA PRO A 465 -17.26 -14.66 2.98
C PRO A 465 -16.65 -16.07 2.98
N ARG A 466 -17.46 -17.09 2.77
CA ARG A 466 -16.96 -18.45 2.54
C ARG A 466 -16.45 -18.56 1.10
N VAL A 467 -15.13 -18.63 0.93
CA VAL A 467 -14.51 -18.85 -0.39
C VAL A 467 -14.08 -20.31 -0.52
N GLN A 468 -14.41 -20.94 -1.65
CA GLN A 468 -13.95 -22.29 -1.98
C GLN A 468 -13.39 -22.29 -3.40
N VAL A 469 -12.31 -23.05 -3.61
CA VAL A 469 -11.69 -23.28 -4.92
C VAL A 469 -11.74 -24.77 -5.22
N ASP A 470 -12.28 -25.13 -6.37
CA ASP A 470 -12.24 -26.51 -6.85
C ASP A 470 -10.81 -26.85 -7.34
N PRO A 471 -10.18 -27.92 -6.85
CA PRO A 471 -8.76 -28.17 -7.10
C PRO A 471 -8.46 -28.60 -8.54
N ASP A 472 -9.45 -29.15 -9.26
CA ASP A 472 -9.26 -29.66 -10.62
C ASP A 472 -9.62 -28.61 -11.68
N SER A 473 -10.73 -27.89 -11.48
CA SER A 473 -11.25 -26.89 -12.43
C SER A 473 -10.85 -25.45 -12.10
N PHE A 474 -10.30 -25.20 -10.92
CA PHE A 474 -10.02 -23.88 -10.35
C PHE A 474 -11.27 -22.99 -10.23
N ALA A 475 -12.47 -23.57 -10.31
CA ALA A 475 -13.72 -22.85 -10.14
C ALA A 475 -13.80 -22.27 -8.73
N VAL A 476 -14.03 -20.96 -8.63
CA VAL A 476 -14.16 -20.27 -7.34
C VAL A 476 -15.64 -20.07 -7.02
N THR A 477 -16.05 -20.42 -5.81
CA THR A 477 -17.35 -20.04 -5.26
C THR A 477 -17.20 -19.10 -4.07
N ILE A 478 -18.09 -18.11 -3.98
CA ILE A 478 -18.16 -17.16 -2.86
C ILE A 478 -19.57 -17.29 -2.27
N ASP A 479 -19.66 -17.71 -1.01
CA ASP A 479 -20.93 -18.01 -0.32
C ASP A 479 -21.84 -18.97 -1.10
N GLY A 480 -21.23 -19.91 -1.83
CA GLY A 480 -21.91 -20.91 -2.67
C GLY A 480 -22.25 -20.44 -4.09
N GLU A 481 -21.99 -19.18 -4.44
CA GLU A 481 -22.21 -18.65 -5.79
C GLU A 481 -20.95 -18.79 -6.65
N LEU A 482 -21.08 -19.41 -7.83
CA LEU A 482 -19.98 -19.57 -8.79
C LEU A 482 -19.55 -18.23 -9.39
N VAL A 483 -18.25 -17.95 -9.33
CA VAL A 483 -17.65 -16.81 -10.02
C VAL A 483 -17.45 -17.14 -11.49
N VAL A 484 -18.15 -16.42 -12.36
CA VAL A 484 -17.95 -16.50 -13.81
C VAL A 484 -16.97 -15.41 -14.25
N PRO A 485 -15.85 -15.72 -14.92
CA PRO A 485 -14.94 -14.71 -15.47
C PRO A 485 -15.64 -13.78 -16.47
N ALA A 486 -15.43 -12.47 -16.32
CA ALA A 486 -15.97 -11.44 -17.21
C ALA A 486 -14.95 -10.29 -17.36
N PRO A 487 -13.83 -10.51 -18.07
CA PRO A 487 -12.75 -9.54 -18.17
C PRO A 487 -13.21 -8.24 -18.84
N ALA A 488 -12.77 -7.10 -18.31
CA ALA A 488 -13.04 -5.80 -18.91
C ALA A 488 -12.20 -5.60 -20.19
N ALA A 489 -12.85 -5.15 -21.27
CA ALA A 489 -12.18 -4.85 -22.55
C ALA A 489 -11.58 -3.43 -22.59
N GLU A 490 -12.08 -2.50 -21.77
CA GLU A 490 -11.61 -1.12 -21.70
C GLU A 490 -11.70 -0.64 -20.25
N LEU A 491 -10.74 0.20 -19.84
CA LEU A 491 -10.71 0.82 -18.52
C LEU A 491 -10.75 2.35 -18.62
N PRO A 492 -11.38 3.04 -17.65
CA PRO A 492 -11.12 4.46 -17.46
C PRO A 492 -9.67 4.65 -16.99
N MET A 493 -9.23 5.90 -16.88
CA MET A 493 -7.92 6.21 -16.29
C MET A 493 -6.76 5.54 -17.04
N ALA A 494 -6.88 5.37 -18.36
CA ALA A 494 -5.89 4.70 -19.22
C ALA A 494 -5.52 5.58 -20.42
N GLN A 495 -5.80 5.15 -21.66
CA GLN A 495 -5.39 5.77 -22.93
C GLN A 495 -5.68 7.27 -23.07
N ARG A 496 -6.67 7.80 -22.33
CA ARG A 496 -6.99 9.24 -22.33
C ARG A 496 -5.89 10.10 -21.69
N TYR A 497 -5.12 9.54 -20.75
CA TYR A 497 -4.27 10.32 -19.84
C TYR A 497 -2.77 10.07 -20.02
N PHE A 498 -2.41 8.93 -20.58
CA PHE A 498 -1.01 8.51 -20.72
C PHE A 498 -0.58 8.62 -22.17
N LEU A 499 0.63 9.15 -22.36
CA LEU A 499 1.24 9.25 -23.69
C LEU A 499 1.73 7.89 -24.19
N PHE A 500 2.04 6.99 -23.25
CA PHE A 500 2.50 5.62 -23.45
C PHE A 500 1.80 4.68 -22.47
#